data_AF-A0A6P6LGY6-F1
#
_entry.id   AF-A0A6P6LGY6-F1
#
_cell.length_a   1.000
_cell.length_b   1.000
_cell.length_c   1.000
_cell.angle_alpha   90.00
_cell.angle_beta   90.00
_cell.angle_gamma   90.00
#
_symmetry.space_group_name_H-M   'P 1'
#
loop_
_entity.id
_entity.type
_entity.pdbx_description
1 polymer ?
#
loop_
_entity_poly.entity_id
_entity_poly.type
_entity_poly.pdbx_seq_one_letter_code
_entity_poly.pdbx_strand_id
1 'polypeptide(L)'
;MEIMQSILLIMAMIGQGQSWDSLGDSFITIFPENIAFYHPLSPVNALNITAVLPNTVVKVFISEQLTYKIKPPEGRPVTVTLPADIEEYQFGATSQTVRISSTKKIVVQSISKKEDSVQTNVIQPLKNLGTVYTIPLLNYSQMINTFYQSARDVSKRYSSFRLVIVNGEDFINNVIIVKRSIENNYILDPFTALQLQVDGTETEIYSDYGVAVMLTHPCVETEECKCNMVLNQLHPDAQWDSRFVVPSILNTGNVWLHVTSSVEISASGGDLESNTVDAYSSKLLSLPSLQLGSQFIHTSNPASLRLVSPGIIIEPISQSKFSACYLVPVSSTDAKALIIAETNYRDSVYIDNDLLLSTEWSTVANSVYSSVLVSLDNIHIIWHPSTKIGVYVFEKSTHVYGGPAISLSAKPDPLGCGFVTAKFDIIVTPQTWPESHQYCMLISDELFSPSNEADQAEMAHILNNKGMNERLWIGVRRSLMTLDWYQQKGESSNSLPYTQWGTREPGDAVMGMCASVFPNPSMDFLWETTPCCTKLKSICYTRAKYFTISNDSNGSKESKDA
;
A
#
# COMPACT_ATOMS: atom_id res chain seq x y z
N MET A 1 31.89 39.44 -7.29
CA MET A 1 30.45 39.49 -7.58
C MET A 1 30.20 38.44 -8.65
N GLU A 2 29.30 37.49 -8.37
CA GLU A 2 28.81 36.43 -9.28
C GLU A 2 29.71 35.21 -9.56
N ILE A 3 29.87 34.32 -8.56
CA ILE A 3 29.93 32.85 -8.79
C ILE A 3 29.26 32.13 -7.61
N MET A 4 28.02 32.49 -7.31
CA MET A 4 27.23 31.83 -6.27
C MET A 4 25.76 31.84 -6.65
N GLN A 5 25.40 31.11 -7.72
CA GLN A 5 23.98 30.92 -8.07
C GLN A 5 23.64 29.68 -8.91
N SER A 6 24.61 28.84 -9.31
CA SER A 6 24.32 27.73 -10.24
C SER A 6 24.35 26.32 -9.63
N ILE A 7 24.48 26.17 -8.30
CA ILE A 7 24.50 24.85 -7.62
C ILE A 7 23.19 24.59 -6.84
N LEU A 8 22.29 25.58 -6.70
CA LEU A 8 21.10 25.47 -5.85
C LEU A 8 19.83 24.91 -6.53
N LEU A 9 19.91 24.39 -7.76
CA LEU A 9 18.73 23.91 -8.51
C LEU A 9 18.76 22.41 -8.86
N ILE A 10 19.72 21.63 -8.36
CA ILE A 10 19.85 20.18 -8.65
C ILE A 10 19.53 19.27 -7.44
N MET A 11 19.09 19.80 -6.29
CA MET A 11 18.59 18.96 -5.17
C MET A 11 17.15 19.25 -4.73
N ALA A 12 16.37 19.99 -5.52
CA ALA A 12 14.94 20.20 -5.26
C ALA A 12 14.03 19.12 -5.90
N MET A 13 14.58 18.03 -6.45
CA MET A 13 13.79 16.99 -7.14
C MET A 13 14.31 15.56 -6.87
N ILE A 14 14.34 15.11 -5.61
CA ILE A 14 14.16 13.69 -5.28
C ILE A 14 13.37 13.58 -3.98
N GLY A 15 12.12 14.03 -4.07
CA GLY A 15 11.05 13.69 -3.14
C GLY A 15 9.86 13.21 -3.93
N GLN A 16 10.08 12.41 -4.99
CA GLN A 16 9.03 11.51 -5.45
C GLN A 16 8.86 10.51 -4.32
N GLY A 17 8.03 10.85 -3.33
CA GLY A 17 7.60 9.90 -2.32
C GLY A 17 7.17 8.65 -3.05
N GLN A 18 7.95 7.58 -2.89
CA GLN A 18 7.58 6.29 -3.45
C GLN A 18 6.18 6.01 -2.94
N SER A 19 5.28 5.71 -3.87
CA SER A 19 3.91 5.49 -3.50
C SER A 19 3.79 4.36 -2.50
N TRP A 20 2.97 4.56 -1.47
CA TRP A 20 2.71 3.54 -0.48
C TRP A 20 1.91 2.40 -1.10
N ASP A 21 2.59 1.30 -1.42
CA ASP A 21 1.99 0.11 -1.98
C ASP A 21 2.05 -1.02 -0.95
N SER A 22 0.89 -1.52 -0.55
CA SER A 22 0.77 -2.62 0.41
C SER A 22 0.99 -3.99 -0.23
N LEU A 23 1.17 -4.08 -1.55
CA LEU A 23 1.49 -5.33 -2.23
C LEU A 23 2.91 -5.81 -1.92
N GLY A 24 3.00 -7.05 -1.46
CA GLY A 24 4.28 -7.70 -1.18
C GLY A 24 4.20 -9.21 -1.33
N ASP A 25 5.34 -9.85 -1.19
CA ASP A 25 5.51 -11.31 -1.20
C ASP A 25 6.02 -11.84 0.14
N SER A 26 6.48 -10.97 1.03
CA SER A 26 6.96 -11.32 2.36
C SER A 26 6.54 -10.26 3.38
N PHE A 27 6.04 -10.74 4.52
CA PHE A 27 5.48 -9.94 5.60
C PHE A 27 5.84 -10.58 6.93
N ILE A 28 5.93 -9.75 7.97
CA ILE A 28 6.07 -10.23 9.35
C ILE A 28 5.24 -9.37 10.30
N THR A 29 4.68 -10.00 11.32
CA THR A 29 3.89 -9.33 12.34
C THR A 29 3.93 -10.11 13.65
N ILE A 30 3.26 -9.57 14.67
CA ILE A 30 3.02 -10.17 15.97
C ILE A 30 1.60 -9.80 16.41
N PHE A 31 1.02 -10.59 17.32
CA PHE A 31 -0.29 -10.33 17.90
C PHE A 31 -0.13 -9.99 19.39
N PRO A 32 -0.04 -8.70 19.76
CA PRO A 32 0.05 -8.31 21.16
C PRO A 32 -1.23 -8.58 21.93
N GLU A 33 -1.14 -8.53 23.25
CA GLU A 33 -2.29 -8.70 24.14
C GLU A 33 -3.48 -7.79 23.78
N ASN A 34 -4.67 -8.40 23.74
CA ASN A 34 -5.94 -7.72 23.54
C ASN A 34 -6.78 -7.83 24.83
N ILE A 35 -7.18 -6.70 25.43
CA ILE A 35 -7.82 -6.57 26.75
C ILE A 35 -6.90 -7.01 27.92
N ALA A 36 -6.80 -8.31 28.16
CA ALA A 36 -6.05 -8.91 29.27
C ALA A 36 -5.83 -10.42 29.05
N PHE A 37 -4.68 -10.93 29.48
CA PHE A 37 -4.31 -12.35 29.39
C PHE A 37 -5.14 -13.24 30.32
N TYR A 38 -5.65 -12.67 31.41
CA TYR A 38 -6.52 -13.35 32.38
C TYR A 38 -8.02 -13.24 32.05
N HIS A 39 -8.37 -12.62 30.92
CA HIS A 39 -9.75 -12.51 30.48
C HIS A 39 -10.35 -13.90 30.20
N PRO A 40 -11.62 -14.19 30.60
CA PRO A 40 -12.20 -15.53 30.48
C PRO A 40 -12.43 -16.00 29.04
N LEU A 41 -12.57 -15.07 28.10
CA LEU A 41 -12.76 -15.39 26.68
C LEU A 41 -11.41 -15.47 25.95
N SER A 42 -11.24 -16.54 25.17
CA SER A 42 -10.07 -16.70 24.30
C SER A 42 -10.08 -15.67 23.16
N PRO A 43 -8.90 -15.15 22.75
CA PRO A 43 -8.79 -14.28 21.60
C PRO A 43 -9.05 -15.03 20.29
N VAL A 44 -9.51 -14.28 19.30
CA VAL A 44 -9.59 -14.68 17.90
C VAL A 44 -8.62 -13.79 17.12
N ASN A 45 -7.47 -14.35 16.81
CA ASN A 45 -6.45 -13.72 15.98
C ASN A 45 -6.49 -14.34 14.58
N ALA A 46 -6.52 -13.52 13.54
CA ALA A 46 -6.60 -13.99 12.17
C ALA A 46 -5.84 -13.10 11.19
N LEU A 47 -5.54 -13.67 10.03
CA LEU A 47 -5.00 -12.97 8.87
C LEU A 47 -6.01 -13.02 7.73
N ASN A 48 -6.39 -11.85 7.20
CA ASN A 48 -7.08 -11.74 5.92
C ASN A 48 -6.04 -11.54 4.81
N ILE A 49 -5.89 -12.56 3.96
CA ILE A 49 -4.89 -12.58 2.88
C ILE A 49 -5.60 -12.52 1.53
N THR A 50 -5.27 -11.54 0.70
CA THR A 50 -5.83 -11.42 -0.66
C THR A 50 -4.71 -11.56 -1.69
N ALA A 51 -4.86 -12.52 -2.60
CA ALA A 51 -3.96 -12.64 -3.75
C ALA A 51 -4.47 -11.83 -4.93
N VAL A 52 -3.58 -11.05 -5.54
CA VAL A 52 -3.91 -10.28 -6.75
C VAL A 52 -3.61 -11.05 -8.03
N LEU A 53 -2.95 -12.21 -7.95
CA LEU A 53 -2.62 -13.04 -9.11
C LEU A 53 -3.09 -14.48 -8.91
N PRO A 54 -3.43 -15.21 -9.98
CA PRO A 54 -3.86 -16.59 -9.89
C PRO A 54 -2.67 -17.52 -9.59
N ASN A 55 -2.95 -18.74 -9.13
CA ASN A 55 -1.93 -19.74 -8.77
C ASN A 55 -0.93 -19.25 -7.71
N THR A 56 -1.38 -18.34 -6.84
CA THR A 56 -0.56 -17.83 -5.73
C THR A 56 -0.55 -18.84 -4.60
N VAL A 57 0.64 -19.20 -4.11
CA VAL A 57 0.82 -20.08 -2.96
C VAL A 57 1.33 -19.24 -1.81
N VAL A 58 0.59 -19.23 -0.71
CA VAL A 58 0.95 -18.51 0.52
C VAL A 58 1.31 -19.51 1.62
N LYS A 59 2.39 -19.22 2.32
CA LYS A 59 2.90 -19.96 3.48
C LYS A 59 2.86 -19.03 4.69
N VAL A 60 2.27 -19.51 5.78
CA VAL A 60 2.25 -18.80 7.07
C VAL A 60 3.07 -19.62 8.05
N PHE A 61 4.07 -18.96 8.64
CA PHE A 61 4.96 -19.51 9.65
C PHE A 61 4.64 -18.87 10.99
N ILE A 62 4.53 -19.69 12.03
CA ILE A 62 4.39 -19.25 13.42
C ILE A 62 5.65 -19.71 14.15
N SER A 63 6.38 -18.78 14.76
CA SER A 63 7.67 -19.09 15.40
C SER A 63 8.62 -19.85 14.48
N GLU A 64 8.71 -19.39 13.22
CA GLU A 64 9.46 -20.00 12.11
C GLU A 64 9.07 -21.45 11.73
N GLN A 65 8.01 -22.00 12.32
CA GLN A 65 7.44 -23.28 11.89
C GLN A 65 6.34 -23.06 10.86
N LEU A 66 6.43 -23.74 9.72
CA LEU A 66 5.38 -23.69 8.69
C LEU A 66 4.08 -24.30 9.24
N THR A 67 3.10 -23.45 9.56
CA THR A 67 1.81 -23.87 10.12
C THR A 67 0.75 -24.01 9.04
N TYR A 68 0.69 -23.06 8.10
CA TYR A 68 -0.31 -23.06 7.03
C TYR A 68 0.32 -22.96 5.65
N LYS A 69 -0.28 -23.66 4.69
CA LYS A 69 0.01 -23.53 3.26
C LYS A 69 -1.31 -23.47 2.51
N ILE A 70 -1.64 -22.30 1.99
CA ILE A 70 -2.92 -22.04 1.32
C ILE A 70 -2.69 -21.60 -0.13
N LYS A 71 -3.74 -21.73 -0.94
CA LYS A 71 -3.80 -21.21 -2.31
C LYS A 71 -5.03 -20.31 -2.42
N PRO A 72 -4.95 -19.04 -2.01
CA PRO A 72 -6.08 -18.14 -2.10
C PRO A 72 -6.51 -17.97 -3.56
N PRO A 73 -7.82 -17.92 -3.85
CA PRO A 73 -8.31 -17.48 -5.14
C PRO A 73 -7.86 -16.04 -5.41
N GLU A 74 -7.71 -15.70 -6.69
CA GLU A 74 -7.44 -14.33 -7.12
C GLU A 74 -8.62 -13.42 -6.76
N GLY A 75 -8.32 -12.20 -6.31
CA GLY A 75 -9.34 -11.16 -6.12
C GLY A 75 -10.16 -11.27 -4.83
N ARG A 76 -9.99 -12.34 -4.04
CA ARG A 76 -10.82 -12.59 -2.85
C ARG A 76 -9.99 -12.85 -1.59
N PRO A 77 -10.30 -12.18 -0.47
CA PRO A 77 -9.64 -12.41 0.80
C PRO A 77 -9.96 -13.82 1.34
N VAL A 78 -8.93 -14.48 1.87
CA VAL A 78 -9.03 -15.72 2.63
C VAL A 78 -8.60 -15.46 4.06
N THR A 79 -9.48 -15.81 5.00
CA THR A 79 -9.20 -15.69 6.44
C THR A 79 -8.46 -16.93 6.95
N VAL A 80 -7.28 -16.74 7.53
CA VAL A 80 -6.52 -17.77 8.26
C VAL A 80 -6.64 -17.48 9.74
N THR A 81 -7.37 -18.31 10.48
CA THR A 81 -7.47 -18.21 11.94
C THR A 81 -6.21 -18.79 12.58
N LEU A 82 -5.60 -18.04 13.48
CA LEU A 82 -4.38 -18.42 14.18
C LEU A 82 -4.70 -19.10 15.51
N PRO A 83 -3.80 -19.93 16.04
CA PRO A 83 -3.90 -20.48 17.40
C PRO A 83 -4.06 -19.36 18.45
N ALA A 84 -4.83 -19.61 19.50
CA ALA A 84 -5.12 -18.59 20.53
C ALA A 84 -3.89 -18.20 21.37
N ASP A 85 -2.91 -19.10 21.48
CA ASP A 85 -1.65 -18.91 22.21
C ASP A 85 -0.65 -18.00 21.48
N ILE A 86 -0.95 -17.56 20.24
CA ILE A 86 -0.15 -16.59 19.49
C ILE A 86 -0.14 -15.19 20.12
N GLU A 87 -1.08 -14.91 21.02
CA GLU A 87 -1.17 -13.61 21.69
C GLU A 87 -0.02 -13.43 22.68
N GLU A 88 0.85 -12.46 22.44
CA GLU A 88 2.04 -12.20 23.25
C GLU A 88 1.80 -11.05 24.26
N TYR A 89 1.77 -11.40 25.54
CA TYR A 89 1.60 -10.46 26.65
C TYR A 89 2.89 -10.26 27.45
N GLN A 90 3.91 -11.10 27.27
CA GLN A 90 5.15 -11.03 28.04
C GLN A 90 6.11 -9.98 27.48
N PHE A 91 6.90 -9.37 28.37
CA PHE A 91 7.99 -8.46 27.98
C PHE A 91 9.29 -9.24 27.76
N GLY A 92 10.12 -8.74 26.84
CA GLY A 92 11.39 -9.33 26.46
C GLY A 92 11.40 -9.81 25.02
N ALA A 93 12.44 -10.60 24.69
CA ALA A 93 12.56 -11.23 23.39
C ALA A 93 11.57 -12.38 23.25
N THR A 94 10.97 -12.53 22.08
CA THR A 94 9.99 -13.56 21.77
C THR A 94 10.16 -14.06 20.34
N SER A 95 9.89 -15.34 20.14
CA SER A 95 9.74 -15.95 18.81
C SER A 95 8.28 -16.10 18.39
N GLN A 96 7.32 -15.55 19.14
CA GLN A 96 5.88 -15.57 18.82
C GLN A 96 5.52 -14.62 17.67
N THR A 97 6.29 -14.67 16.58
CA THR A 97 6.07 -13.88 15.38
C THR A 97 5.33 -14.71 14.33
N VAL A 98 4.62 -14.00 13.44
CA VAL A 98 3.92 -14.58 12.31
C VAL A 98 4.53 -14.05 11.03
N ARG A 99 5.20 -14.93 10.29
CA ARG A 99 5.79 -14.61 8.99
C ARG A 99 4.92 -15.16 7.87
N ILE A 100 4.66 -14.35 6.86
CA ILE A 100 3.88 -14.72 5.70
C ILE A 100 4.77 -14.59 4.48
N SER A 101 4.89 -15.66 3.69
CA SER A 101 5.58 -15.61 2.40
C SER A 101 4.71 -16.14 1.27
N SER A 102 4.90 -15.61 0.08
CA SER A 102 4.09 -15.91 -1.08
C SER A 102 4.93 -16.01 -2.35
N THR A 103 4.49 -16.84 -3.29
CA THR A 103 5.12 -16.96 -4.62
C THR A 103 4.84 -15.77 -5.53
N LYS A 104 3.81 -14.98 -5.23
CA LYS A 104 3.37 -13.80 -6.01
C LYS A 104 2.86 -12.71 -5.05
N LYS A 105 2.66 -11.50 -5.56
CA LYS A 105 2.20 -10.36 -4.75
C LYS A 105 0.82 -10.65 -4.12
N ILE A 106 0.70 -10.30 -2.85
CA ILE A 106 -0.50 -10.39 -2.02
C ILE A 106 -0.60 -9.11 -1.16
N VAL A 107 -1.75 -8.90 -0.54
CA VAL A 107 -1.92 -7.98 0.59
C VAL A 107 -2.39 -8.75 1.83
N VAL A 108 -2.02 -8.26 3.01
CA VAL A 108 -2.31 -8.92 4.29
C VAL A 108 -2.86 -7.91 5.29
N GLN A 109 -3.96 -8.26 5.93
CA GLN A 109 -4.55 -7.54 7.05
C GLN A 109 -4.60 -8.45 8.28
N SER A 110 -4.15 -7.97 9.44
CA SER A 110 -4.36 -8.67 10.72
C SER A 110 -5.70 -8.27 11.32
N ILE A 111 -6.31 -9.23 12.02
CA ILE A 111 -7.50 -9.04 12.85
C ILE A 111 -7.18 -9.61 14.22
N SER A 112 -7.31 -8.79 15.27
CA SER A 112 -7.30 -9.25 16.65
C SER A 112 -8.64 -8.91 17.28
N LYS A 113 -9.32 -9.93 17.81
CA LYS A 113 -10.59 -9.78 18.49
C LYS A 113 -10.57 -10.50 19.84
N LYS A 114 -11.02 -9.82 20.89
CA LYS A 114 -11.37 -10.45 22.16
C LYS A 114 -12.62 -9.76 22.70
N GLU A 115 -13.69 -10.53 22.91
CA GLU A 115 -15.01 -9.96 23.21
C GLU A 115 -15.41 -8.93 22.14
N ASP A 116 -15.66 -7.68 22.54
CA ASP A 116 -16.02 -6.58 21.66
C ASP A 116 -14.83 -5.69 21.26
N SER A 117 -13.65 -5.94 21.84
CA SER A 117 -12.40 -5.27 21.46
C SER A 117 -11.89 -5.86 20.16
N VAL A 118 -12.03 -5.10 19.07
CA VAL A 118 -11.66 -5.50 17.71
C VAL A 118 -10.66 -4.50 17.16
N GLN A 119 -9.53 -5.00 16.68
CA GLN A 119 -8.51 -4.21 16.02
C GLN A 119 -8.13 -4.86 14.69
N THR A 120 -8.07 -4.04 13.65
CA THR A 120 -7.59 -4.44 12.32
C THR A 120 -6.41 -3.58 11.92
N ASN A 121 -5.38 -4.17 11.31
CA ASN A 121 -4.24 -3.41 10.81
C ASN A 121 -3.76 -3.95 9.46
N VAL A 122 -3.39 -3.05 8.55
CA VAL A 122 -2.75 -3.44 7.29
C VAL A 122 -1.29 -3.77 7.58
N ILE A 123 -0.89 -5.03 7.41
CA ILE A 123 0.48 -5.45 7.64
C ILE A 123 1.33 -4.98 6.47
N GLN A 124 2.35 -4.19 6.77
CA GLN A 124 3.25 -3.69 5.74
C GLN A 124 4.21 -4.78 5.24
N PRO A 125 4.43 -4.89 3.93
CA PRO A 125 5.41 -5.83 3.39
C PRO A 125 6.83 -5.44 3.83
N LEU A 126 7.75 -6.41 3.85
CA LEU A 126 9.15 -6.18 4.28
C LEU A 126 9.81 -5.00 3.54
N LYS A 127 9.50 -4.81 2.26
CA LYS A 127 10.00 -3.69 1.43
C LYS A 127 9.65 -2.29 1.97
N ASN A 128 8.61 -2.17 2.80
CA ASN A 128 8.14 -0.91 3.38
C ASN A 128 8.68 -0.67 4.79
N LEU A 129 9.39 -1.65 5.38
CA LEU A 129 10.06 -1.48 6.66
C LEU A 129 11.31 -0.60 6.51
N GLY A 130 11.76 -0.03 7.60
CA GLY A 130 12.93 0.85 7.62
C GLY A 130 13.85 0.57 8.81
N THR A 131 14.85 1.42 8.95
CA THR A 131 15.93 1.31 9.95
C THR A 131 15.93 2.43 10.98
N VAL A 132 15.16 3.50 10.74
CA VAL A 132 15.08 4.66 11.63
C VAL A 132 13.62 4.98 11.89
N TYR A 133 13.27 5.03 13.17
CA TYR A 133 11.93 5.36 13.65
C TYR A 133 12.02 6.31 14.84
N THR A 134 11.31 7.42 14.76
CA THR A 134 11.02 8.25 15.92
C THR A 134 9.78 7.70 16.64
N ILE A 135 9.88 7.49 17.94
CA ILE A 135 8.81 6.94 18.77
C ILE A 135 7.85 8.07 19.19
N PRO A 136 6.53 7.94 18.95
CA PRO A 136 5.56 8.90 19.45
C PRO A 136 5.46 8.83 20.98
N LEU A 137 5.77 9.93 21.65
CA LEU A 137 5.64 10.05 23.11
C LEU A 137 4.17 10.27 23.51
N LEU A 138 3.40 9.17 23.54
CA LEU A 138 2.03 9.16 24.04
C LEU A 138 2.01 8.95 25.56
N ASN A 139 1.82 10.04 26.30
CA ASN A 139 1.62 9.96 27.74
C ASN A 139 0.19 9.46 28.03
N TYR A 140 0.06 8.18 28.37
CA TYR A 140 -1.23 7.54 28.62
C TYR A 140 -2.02 8.24 29.73
N SER A 141 -1.36 8.65 30.82
CA SER A 141 -2.03 9.35 31.92
C SER A 141 -2.57 10.71 31.49
N GLN A 142 -1.80 11.45 30.69
CA GLN A 142 -2.23 12.72 30.10
C GLN A 142 -3.44 12.50 29.18
N MET A 143 -3.36 11.50 28.30
CA MET A 143 -4.43 11.15 27.36
C MET A 143 -5.74 10.80 28.10
N ILE A 144 -5.70 9.93 29.10
CA ILE A 144 -6.88 9.56 29.89
C ILE A 144 -7.42 10.75 30.70
N ASN A 145 -6.57 11.59 31.29
CA ASN A 145 -7.03 12.81 31.97
C ASN A 145 -7.74 13.77 31.01
N THR A 146 -7.27 13.82 29.76
CA THR A 146 -7.90 14.60 28.68
C THR A 146 -9.27 14.02 28.29
N PHE A 147 -9.43 12.70 28.32
CA PHE A 147 -10.71 12.03 28.04
C PHE A 147 -11.70 12.13 29.20
N TYR A 148 -11.23 11.93 30.44
CA TYR A 148 -12.03 11.82 31.65
C TYR A 148 -11.46 12.74 32.75
N GLN A 149 -11.87 14.02 32.75
CA GLN A 149 -11.38 15.04 33.68
C GLN A 149 -11.60 14.72 35.17
N SER A 150 -12.49 13.78 35.49
CA SER A 150 -12.81 13.35 36.86
C SER A 150 -12.05 12.08 37.32
N ALA A 151 -11.23 11.48 36.46
CA ALA A 151 -10.48 10.27 36.79
C ALA A 151 -9.38 10.58 37.81
N ARG A 152 -9.52 10.09 39.05
CA ARG A 152 -8.47 10.16 40.08
C ARG A 152 -7.53 8.95 39.93
N ASP A 153 -6.23 9.16 40.19
CA ASP A 153 -5.21 8.10 40.27
C ASP A 153 -5.00 7.24 38.99
N VAL A 154 -5.14 7.86 37.81
CA VAL A 154 -4.93 7.22 36.49
C VAL A 154 -3.57 6.51 36.38
N SER A 155 -2.51 7.10 36.92
CA SER A 155 -1.14 6.56 36.84
C SER A 155 -0.92 5.25 37.61
N LYS A 156 -1.79 4.94 38.59
CA LYS A 156 -1.75 3.66 39.30
C LYS A 156 -2.62 2.59 38.65
N ARG A 157 -3.57 3.00 37.81
CA ARG A 157 -4.60 2.14 37.23
C ARG A 157 -4.18 1.53 35.91
N TYR A 158 -3.34 2.21 35.14
CA TYR A 158 -3.01 1.80 33.77
C TYR A 158 -1.50 1.75 33.54
N SER A 159 -1.08 0.72 32.80
CA SER A 159 0.26 0.64 32.23
C SER A 159 0.46 1.72 31.17
N SER A 160 1.71 2.02 30.86
CA SER A 160 2.06 2.78 29.66
C SER A 160 1.88 1.91 28.40
N PHE A 161 2.11 2.50 27.23
CA PHE A 161 2.13 1.75 25.97
C PHE A 161 3.25 0.70 25.92
N ARG A 162 3.09 -0.30 25.06
CA ARG A 162 4.12 -1.29 24.75
C ARG A 162 4.73 -0.96 23.41
N LEU A 163 6.05 -0.97 23.36
CA LEU A 163 6.84 -0.86 22.15
C LEU A 163 7.21 -2.27 21.70
N VAL A 164 6.88 -2.60 20.46
CA VAL A 164 7.21 -3.90 19.85
C VAL A 164 8.07 -3.65 18.63
N ILE A 165 9.22 -4.32 18.57
CA ILE A 165 10.17 -4.24 17.46
C ILE A 165 10.35 -5.66 16.91
N VAL A 166 10.04 -5.87 15.64
CA VAL A 166 10.10 -7.17 14.97
C VAL A 166 11.20 -7.14 13.92
N ASN A 167 12.14 -8.08 14.00
CA ASN A 167 13.19 -8.22 12.99
C ASN A 167 12.60 -8.78 11.70
N GLY A 168 12.68 -8.01 10.61
CA GLY A 168 12.17 -8.41 9.30
C GLY A 168 13.09 -9.34 8.50
N GLU A 169 14.30 -9.59 9.01
CA GLU A 169 15.37 -10.24 8.26
C GLU A 169 15.61 -11.70 8.68
N ASP A 170 16.22 -12.47 7.79
CA ASP A 170 16.64 -13.86 8.01
C ASP A 170 18.02 -14.01 8.67
N PHE A 171 18.60 -12.89 9.11
CA PHE A 171 19.86 -12.82 9.84
C PHE A 171 19.71 -11.93 11.10
N ILE A 172 20.74 -11.96 11.95
CA ILE A 172 20.80 -11.20 13.20
C ILE A 172 20.79 -9.70 12.91
N ASN A 173 19.97 -8.94 13.64
CA ASN A 173 19.84 -7.49 13.49
C ASN A 173 20.13 -6.79 14.83
N ASN A 174 21.02 -5.79 14.82
CA ASN A 174 21.28 -4.97 16.00
C ASN A 174 20.29 -3.81 16.03
N VAL A 175 19.71 -3.56 17.20
CA VAL A 175 18.70 -2.52 17.42
C VAL A 175 19.11 -1.67 18.61
N ILE A 176 19.26 -0.36 18.37
CA ILE A 176 19.55 0.64 19.38
C ILE A 176 18.27 1.42 19.65
N ILE A 177 17.82 1.41 20.91
CA ILE A 177 16.72 2.24 21.38
C ILE A 177 17.32 3.42 22.14
N VAL A 178 17.09 4.62 21.62
CA VAL A 178 17.52 5.86 22.25
C VAL A 178 16.45 6.32 23.24
N LYS A 179 16.87 6.55 24.47
CA LYS A 179 16.11 7.26 25.50
C LYS A 179 16.78 8.61 25.74
N ARG A 180 16.05 9.57 26.34
CA ARG A 180 16.54 10.94 26.64
C ARG A 180 17.91 11.05 27.33
N SER A 181 18.42 10.00 27.98
CA SER A 181 19.72 10.04 28.68
C SER A 181 20.56 8.77 28.54
N ILE A 182 20.06 7.73 27.87
CA ILE A 182 20.74 6.45 27.70
C ILE A 182 20.38 5.83 26.36
N GLU A 183 21.28 5.01 25.83
CA GLU A 183 21.03 4.18 24.66
C GLU A 183 21.12 2.71 25.08
N ASN A 184 20.13 1.91 24.69
CA ASN A 184 20.11 0.48 24.97
C ASN A 184 20.26 -0.29 23.66
N ASN A 185 21.26 -1.16 23.59
CA ASN A 185 21.47 -2.02 22.44
C ASN A 185 20.86 -3.41 22.68
N TYR A 186 20.16 -3.92 21.67
CA TYR A 186 19.52 -5.22 21.65
C TYR A 186 19.93 -5.97 20.39
N ILE A 187 20.10 -7.28 20.52
CA ILE A 187 20.37 -8.17 19.39
C ILE A 187 19.10 -8.97 19.16
N LEU A 188 18.53 -8.88 17.96
CA LEU A 188 17.37 -9.66 17.56
C LEU A 188 17.81 -10.79 16.62
N ASP A 189 17.47 -12.01 16.99
CA ASP A 189 17.63 -13.18 16.12
C ASP A 189 16.72 -13.07 14.88
N PRO A 190 16.99 -13.83 13.81
CA PRO A 190 16.16 -13.87 12.60
C PRO A 190 14.67 -14.03 12.91
N PHE A 191 13.84 -13.15 12.35
CA PHE A 191 12.38 -13.19 12.50
C PHE A 191 11.85 -13.20 13.94
N THR A 192 12.64 -12.79 14.93
CA THR A 192 12.20 -12.62 16.33
C THR A 192 11.73 -11.20 16.62
N ALA A 193 11.09 -11.01 17.77
CA ALA A 193 10.63 -9.70 18.22
C ALA A 193 11.11 -9.39 19.64
N LEU A 194 11.09 -8.10 19.98
CA LEU A 194 11.32 -7.57 21.31
C LEU A 194 10.12 -6.71 21.71
N GLN A 195 9.50 -7.05 22.84
CA GLN A 195 8.40 -6.28 23.43
C GLN A 195 8.87 -5.62 24.73
N LEU A 196 8.71 -4.31 24.84
CA LEU A 196 9.11 -3.49 26.00
C LEU A 196 7.95 -2.64 26.50
N GLN A 197 7.90 -2.42 27.80
CA GLN A 197 7.05 -1.40 28.41
C GLN A 197 7.74 -0.03 28.24
N VAL A 198 7.09 0.93 27.59
CA VAL A 198 7.68 2.28 27.44
C VAL A 198 7.57 3.06 28.74
N ASP A 199 8.55 3.88 29.08
CA ASP A 199 8.47 4.79 30.23
C ASP A 199 8.22 6.24 29.81
N GLY A 200 8.11 6.49 28.50
CA GLY A 200 7.90 7.82 27.94
C GLY A 200 9.21 8.60 27.77
N THR A 201 10.35 7.92 27.88
CA THR A 201 11.66 8.51 27.60
C THR A 201 12.28 8.02 26.29
N GLU A 202 11.71 6.98 25.68
CA GLU A 202 12.13 6.44 24.38
C GLU A 202 11.80 7.43 23.26
N THR A 203 12.80 7.84 22.50
CA THR A 203 12.66 8.86 21.45
C THR A 203 12.88 8.31 20.07
N GLU A 204 13.86 7.43 19.87
CA GLU A 204 14.25 6.94 18.55
C GLU A 204 14.68 5.47 18.60
N ILE A 205 14.58 4.80 17.44
CA ILE A 205 15.08 3.45 17.19
C ILE A 205 15.97 3.51 15.95
N TYR A 206 17.15 2.92 16.08
CA TYR A 206 18.07 2.65 14.98
C TYR A 206 18.26 1.15 14.86
N SER A 207 18.27 0.64 13.64
CA SER A 207 18.62 -0.76 13.36
C SER A 207 19.52 -0.87 12.15
N ASP A 208 20.32 -1.94 12.11
CA ASP A 208 21.20 -2.19 10.95
C ASP A 208 20.37 -2.51 9.69
N TYR A 209 19.23 -3.18 9.87
CA TYR A 209 18.34 -3.63 8.79
C TYR A 209 16.86 -3.46 9.11
N GLY A 210 15.97 -3.78 8.17
CA GLY A 210 14.55 -3.49 8.24
C GLY A 210 13.87 -4.13 9.45
N VAL A 211 13.25 -3.31 10.30
CA VAL A 211 12.41 -3.76 11.42
C VAL A 211 11.00 -3.23 11.29
N ALA A 212 10.01 -3.96 11.77
CA ALA A 212 8.66 -3.43 11.98
C ALA A 212 8.55 -2.91 13.42
N VAL A 213 8.08 -1.68 13.58
CA VAL A 213 7.88 -1.06 14.90
C VAL A 213 6.39 -0.84 15.12
N MET A 214 5.89 -1.25 16.29
CA MET A 214 4.50 -1.08 16.68
C MET A 214 4.41 -0.48 18.07
N LEU A 215 3.47 0.46 18.24
CA LEU A 215 3.04 0.92 19.54
C LEU A 215 1.66 0.33 19.83
N THR A 216 1.53 -0.38 20.94
CA THR A 216 0.29 -1.09 21.30
C THR A 216 -0.11 -0.85 22.75
N HIS A 217 -1.40 -0.89 23.03
CA HIS A 217 -1.92 -0.93 24.39
C HIS A 217 -3.12 -1.87 24.45
N PRO A 218 -3.17 -2.82 25.40
CA PRO A 218 -4.23 -3.83 25.45
C PRO A 218 -5.59 -3.25 25.83
N CYS A 219 -5.61 -2.11 26.52
CA CYS A 219 -6.83 -1.47 27.00
C CYS A 219 -6.71 0.06 26.98
N VAL A 220 -7.11 0.73 25.89
CA VAL A 220 -7.41 2.17 25.94
C VAL A 220 -8.86 2.32 26.36
N GLU A 221 -9.10 2.94 27.51
CA GLU A 221 -10.43 3.02 28.11
C GLU A 221 -11.41 3.82 27.23
N THR A 222 -12.58 3.22 27.04
CA THR A 222 -13.76 3.76 26.36
C THR A 222 -14.84 4.05 27.41
N GLU A 223 -16.02 4.53 27.00
CA GLU A 223 -17.12 4.79 27.94
C GLU A 223 -17.49 3.52 28.74
N GLU A 224 -18.04 3.70 29.95
CA GLU A 224 -18.49 2.60 30.82
C GLU A 224 -17.37 1.65 31.34
N CYS A 225 -16.12 2.12 31.43
CA CYS A 225 -14.97 1.30 31.88
C CYS A 225 -14.69 0.08 30.97
N LYS A 226 -15.00 0.18 29.67
CA LYS A 226 -14.68 -0.84 28.68
C LYS A 226 -13.29 -0.61 28.08
N CYS A 227 -12.61 -1.70 27.73
CA CYS A 227 -11.28 -1.68 27.13
C CYS A 227 -11.37 -1.94 25.62
N ASN A 228 -10.67 -1.12 24.82
CA ASN A 228 -10.39 -1.46 23.44
C ASN A 228 -8.87 -1.53 23.21
N MET A 229 -8.41 -2.55 22.50
CA MET A 229 -7.01 -2.65 22.08
C MET A 229 -6.73 -1.57 21.04
N VAL A 230 -5.57 -0.92 21.16
CA VAL A 230 -5.02 -0.10 20.07
C VAL A 230 -3.70 -0.70 19.62
N LEU A 231 -3.53 -0.79 18.31
CA LEU A 231 -2.28 -1.18 17.67
C LEU A 231 -2.01 -0.20 16.55
N ASN A 232 -0.92 0.54 16.65
CA ASN A 232 -0.44 1.43 15.60
C ASN A 232 0.94 0.95 15.14
N GLN A 233 1.02 0.42 13.93
CA GLN A 233 2.29 0.12 13.28
C GLN A 233 2.90 1.42 12.76
N LEU A 234 4.06 1.80 13.31
CA LEU A 234 4.74 3.04 12.95
C LEU A 234 5.33 2.94 11.55
N HIS A 235 5.40 4.08 10.87
CA HIS A 235 6.11 4.23 9.61
C HIS A 235 7.52 4.78 9.84
N PRO A 236 8.55 4.27 9.14
CA PRO A 236 9.88 4.84 9.12
C PRO A 236 9.90 6.35 8.87
N ASP A 237 10.87 7.05 9.47
CA ASP A 237 11.00 8.51 9.37
C ASP A 237 11.19 8.99 7.93
N ALA A 238 11.82 8.17 7.10
CA ALA A 238 11.99 8.41 5.66
C ALA A 238 10.67 8.53 4.89
N GLN A 239 9.54 8.13 5.50
CA GLN A 239 8.22 8.14 4.89
C GLN A 239 7.29 9.19 5.53
N TRP A 240 7.82 10.09 6.35
CA TRP A 240 7.05 11.21 6.90
C TRP A 240 6.78 12.29 5.86
N ASP A 241 5.76 13.11 6.11
CA ASP A 241 5.33 14.16 5.20
C ASP A 241 4.86 15.38 6.00
N SER A 242 4.55 16.46 5.29
CA SER A 242 4.15 17.75 5.86
C SER A 242 2.71 18.14 5.54
N ARG A 243 1.98 17.35 4.77
CA ARG A 243 0.62 17.66 4.29
C ARG A 243 -0.31 16.47 4.46
N PHE A 244 -1.42 16.69 5.14
CA PHE A 244 -2.35 15.63 5.52
C PHE A 244 -3.79 16.08 5.29
N VAL A 245 -4.56 15.22 4.64
CA VAL A 245 -6.02 15.33 4.70
C VAL A 245 -6.50 14.41 5.81
N VAL A 246 -6.85 15.01 6.92
CA VAL A 246 -7.25 14.34 8.15
C VAL A 246 -8.73 13.98 8.06
N PRO A 247 -9.08 12.68 8.15
CA PRO A 247 -10.44 12.22 7.95
C PRO A 247 -11.36 12.67 9.09
N SER A 248 -12.60 13.03 8.78
CA SER A 248 -13.65 13.09 9.80
C SER A 248 -13.86 11.69 10.37
N ILE A 249 -13.81 11.56 11.70
CA ILE A 249 -14.08 10.29 12.38
C ILE A 249 -15.54 10.32 12.83
N LEU A 250 -16.28 9.27 12.47
CA LEU A 250 -17.72 9.18 12.75
C LEU A 250 -17.99 8.90 14.22
N ASN A 251 -18.95 9.63 14.80
CA ASN A 251 -19.49 9.38 16.15
C ASN A 251 -18.45 9.30 17.27
N THR A 252 -17.25 9.81 17.07
CA THR A 252 -16.29 10.02 18.16
C THR A 252 -16.51 11.43 18.71
N GLY A 253 -16.50 11.56 20.04
CA GLY A 253 -16.63 12.84 20.74
C GLY A 253 -15.44 13.77 20.43
N ASN A 254 -14.65 14.08 21.45
CA ASN A 254 -13.44 14.87 21.26
C ASN A 254 -12.35 14.04 20.57
N VAL A 255 -11.73 14.60 19.53
CA VAL A 255 -10.57 14.03 18.83
C VAL A 255 -9.37 14.94 19.05
N TRP A 256 -8.22 14.34 19.32
CA TRP A 256 -6.97 15.05 19.48
C TRP A 256 -5.95 14.61 18.43
N LEU A 257 -5.15 15.55 18.00
CA LEU A 257 -4.01 15.33 17.13
C LEU A 257 -2.75 15.25 17.99
N HIS A 258 -2.05 14.13 17.87
CA HIS A 258 -0.66 14.00 18.29
C HIS A 258 0.25 14.18 17.08
N VAL A 259 1.29 14.99 17.26
CA VAL A 259 2.27 15.31 16.21
C VAL A 259 3.62 14.80 16.68
N THR A 260 4.20 13.88 15.91
CA THR A 260 5.51 13.27 16.20
C THR A 260 6.57 13.88 15.30
N SER A 261 7.60 14.47 15.89
CA SER A 261 8.77 14.99 15.19
C SER A 261 10.00 14.99 16.10
N SER A 262 11.18 14.80 15.50
CA SER A 262 12.49 14.90 16.17
C SER A 262 13.02 16.33 16.26
N VAL A 263 12.32 17.30 15.65
CA VAL A 263 12.63 18.73 15.69
C VAL A 263 11.41 19.53 16.12
N GLU A 264 11.63 20.79 16.52
CA GLU A 264 10.52 21.72 16.77
C GLU A 264 9.82 22.03 15.44
N ILE A 265 8.48 21.93 15.44
CA ILE A 265 7.67 22.19 14.25
C ILE A 265 6.43 23.03 14.60
N SER A 266 5.90 23.73 13.61
CA SER A 266 4.54 24.29 13.69
C SER A 266 3.56 23.36 13.00
N ALA A 267 2.39 23.16 13.61
CA ALA A 267 1.25 22.46 13.03
C ALA A 267 0.06 23.42 12.96
N SER A 268 -0.58 23.50 11.79
CA SER A 268 -1.76 24.37 11.58
C SER A 268 -2.65 23.86 10.45
N GLY A 269 -3.86 24.40 10.37
CA GLY A 269 -4.81 24.09 9.30
C GLY A 269 -6.19 23.70 9.82
N GLY A 270 -7.21 23.81 8.96
CA GLY A 270 -8.61 23.64 9.39
C GLY A 270 -8.98 24.60 10.53
N ASP A 271 -9.42 24.06 11.67
CA ASP A 271 -9.70 24.83 12.90
C ASP A 271 -8.49 24.94 13.86
N LEU A 272 -7.36 24.31 13.53
CA LEU A 272 -6.15 24.36 14.31
C LEU A 272 -5.39 25.67 14.04
N GLU A 273 -5.42 26.57 15.02
CA GLU A 273 -4.51 27.71 15.07
C GLU A 273 -3.05 27.24 15.02
N SER A 274 -2.15 28.10 14.54
CA SER A 274 -0.72 27.76 14.46
C SER A 274 -0.15 27.43 15.83
N ASN A 275 0.12 26.15 16.05
CA ASN A 275 0.68 25.62 17.29
C ASN A 275 2.12 25.20 17.08
N THR A 276 3.03 25.77 17.87
CA THR A 276 4.39 25.22 18.00
C THR A 276 4.34 23.95 18.85
N VAL A 277 5.03 22.92 18.37
CA VAL A 277 5.19 21.61 18.98
C VAL A 277 6.69 21.34 19.09
N ASP A 278 7.17 21.20 20.33
CA ASP A 278 8.56 20.89 20.60
C ASP A 278 8.96 19.52 20.03
N ALA A 279 10.26 19.31 19.82
CA ALA A 279 10.80 17.99 19.49
C ALA A 279 10.40 16.96 20.55
N TYR A 280 9.94 15.79 20.11
CA TYR A 280 9.47 14.71 20.98
C TYR A 280 8.40 15.16 21.98
N SER A 281 7.40 15.93 21.52
CA SER A 281 6.32 16.39 22.38
C SER A 281 5.28 15.30 22.66
N SER A 282 4.75 15.28 23.89
CA SER A 282 3.54 14.53 24.25
C SER A 282 2.26 15.37 24.19
N LYS A 283 2.35 16.60 23.65
CA LYS A 283 1.22 17.53 23.56
C LYS A 283 0.15 16.98 22.62
N LEU A 284 -1.10 17.01 23.10
CA LEU A 284 -2.29 16.70 22.31
C LEU A 284 -2.96 18.00 21.90
N LEU A 285 -3.19 18.17 20.60
CA LEU A 285 -3.83 19.34 20.02
C LEU A 285 -5.32 19.03 19.79
N SER A 286 -6.22 19.84 20.33
CA SER A 286 -7.66 19.61 20.18
C SER A 286 -8.13 19.91 18.75
N LEU A 287 -8.93 19.02 18.17
CA LEU A 287 -9.55 19.20 16.84
C LEU A 287 -11.06 18.96 16.88
N PRO A 288 -11.84 19.84 17.55
CA PRO A 288 -13.27 19.61 17.78
C PRO A 288 -14.09 19.58 16.49
N SER A 289 -13.73 20.33 15.44
CA SER A 289 -14.52 20.35 14.20
C SER A 289 -14.30 19.15 13.28
N LEU A 290 -13.41 18.19 13.63
CA LEU A 290 -13.29 16.93 12.88
C LEU A 290 -14.59 16.11 12.85
N GLN A 291 -15.50 16.35 13.79
CA GLN A 291 -16.85 15.77 13.77
C GLN A 291 -17.74 16.32 12.66
N LEU A 292 -17.47 17.56 12.21
CA LEU A 292 -18.28 18.27 11.21
C LEU A 292 -17.79 18.01 9.79
N GLY A 293 -16.52 17.65 9.62
CA GLY A 293 -15.93 17.35 8.32
C GLY A 293 -14.43 17.10 8.40
N SER A 294 -13.89 16.53 7.32
CA SER A 294 -12.45 16.31 7.17
C SER A 294 -11.70 17.66 7.16
N GLN A 295 -10.46 17.66 7.64
CA GLN A 295 -9.64 18.87 7.74
C GLN A 295 -8.31 18.70 7.02
N PHE A 296 -7.74 19.81 6.54
CA PHE A 296 -6.41 19.82 5.96
C PHE A 296 -5.41 20.40 6.96
N ILE A 297 -4.46 19.56 7.40
CA ILE A 297 -3.41 19.92 8.35
C ILE A 297 -2.07 19.92 7.63
N HIS A 298 -1.26 20.93 7.92
CA HIS A 298 0.11 20.99 7.44
C HIS A 298 1.09 21.29 8.58
N THR A 299 2.32 20.82 8.41
CA THR A 299 3.42 21.02 9.35
C THR A 299 4.59 21.73 8.67
N SER A 300 5.41 22.46 9.43
CA SER A 300 6.57 23.18 8.88
C SER A 300 7.70 22.25 8.41
N ASN A 301 7.81 21.05 8.99
CA ASN A 301 8.73 19.99 8.59
C ASN A 301 7.99 18.65 8.51
N PRO A 302 8.54 17.64 7.79
CA PRO A 302 7.98 16.30 7.79
C PRO A 302 7.77 15.74 9.20
N ALA A 303 6.59 15.18 9.45
CA ALA A 303 6.17 14.63 10.74
C ALA A 303 5.27 13.40 10.52
N SER A 304 5.01 12.66 11.60
CA SER A 304 3.94 11.65 11.64
C SER A 304 2.80 12.16 12.52
N LEU A 305 1.56 12.04 12.02
CA LEU A 305 0.35 12.48 12.70
C LEU A 305 -0.41 11.27 13.25
N ARG A 306 -1.06 11.44 14.40
CA ARG A 306 -1.96 10.44 14.99
C ARG A 306 -3.22 11.12 15.49
N LEU A 307 -4.37 10.61 15.08
CA LEU A 307 -5.65 10.95 15.67
C LEU A 307 -5.89 10.03 16.85
N VAL A 308 -6.18 10.65 17.98
CA VAL A 308 -6.30 10.00 19.27
C VAL A 308 -7.68 10.32 19.83
N SER A 309 -8.44 9.29 20.18
CA SER A 309 -9.73 9.40 20.87
C SER A 309 -9.91 8.18 21.78
N PRO A 310 -10.88 8.17 22.71
CA PRO A 310 -11.12 7.02 23.58
C PRO A 310 -11.26 5.73 22.78
N GLY A 311 -10.40 4.74 23.06
CA GLY A 311 -10.37 3.44 22.40
C GLY A 311 -9.83 3.40 20.97
N ILE A 312 -9.38 4.52 20.38
CA ILE A 312 -9.00 4.56 18.96
C ILE A 312 -7.74 5.41 18.75
N ILE A 313 -6.78 4.87 18.00
CA ILE A 313 -5.64 5.59 17.44
C ILE A 313 -5.58 5.31 15.94
N ILE A 314 -5.67 6.36 15.12
CA ILE A 314 -5.61 6.26 13.66
C ILE A 314 -4.46 7.13 13.16
N GLU A 315 -3.61 6.59 12.30
CA GLU A 315 -2.57 7.35 11.60
C GLU A 315 -3.12 7.87 10.26
N PRO A 316 -3.26 9.19 10.07
CA PRO A 316 -3.72 9.76 8.80
C PRO A 316 -2.75 9.47 7.65
N ILE A 317 -3.30 9.19 6.49
CA ILE A 317 -2.58 9.06 5.24
C ILE A 317 -2.10 10.46 4.81
N SER A 318 -0.79 10.62 4.61
CA SER A 318 -0.25 11.85 4.04
C SER A 318 -0.66 12.00 2.58
N GLN A 319 -0.68 13.24 2.10
CA GLN A 319 -1.08 13.56 0.72
C GLN A 319 -0.22 12.80 -0.31
N SER A 320 1.09 12.66 -0.07
CA SER A 320 1.99 11.92 -0.98
C SER A 320 1.70 10.42 -1.05
N LYS A 321 1.12 9.85 0.01
CA LYS A 321 0.78 8.43 0.15
C LYS A 321 -0.62 8.07 -0.34
N PHE A 322 -1.38 9.04 -0.84
CA PHE A 322 -2.62 8.74 -1.55
C PHE A 322 -2.34 7.80 -2.74
N SER A 323 -3.31 6.94 -3.02
CA SER A 323 -3.21 5.88 -4.00
C SER A 323 -4.33 5.99 -5.02
N ALA A 324 -4.16 5.39 -6.19
CA ALA A 324 -5.20 5.41 -7.21
C ALA A 324 -6.22 4.29 -7.02
N CYS A 325 -5.84 3.23 -6.30
CA CYS A 325 -6.71 2.11 -6.01
C CYS A 325 -6.51 1.55 -4.60
N TYR A 326 -7.63 1.28 -3.94
CA TYR A 326 -7.72 0.66 -2.62
C TYR A 326 -8.62 -0.58 -2.63
N LEU A 327 -8.18 -1.63 -1.93
CA LEU A 327 -9.02 -2.74 -1.51
C LEU A 327 -9.62 -2.41 -0.14
N VAL A 328 -10.92 -2.61 -0.02
CA VAL A 328 -11.69 -2.35 1.19
C VAL A 328 -12.35 -3.65 1.64
N PRO A 329 -11.66 -4.51 2.39
CA PRO A 329 -12.28 -5.68 2.98
C PRO A 329 -13.04 -5.25 4.25
N VAL A 330 -14.34 -5.53 4.27
CA VAL A 330 -15.20 -5.29 5.45
C VAL A 330 -15.91 -6.57 5.83
N SER A 331 -16.25 -6.67 7.11
CA SER A 331 -16.92 -7.82 7.72
C SER A 331 -18.27 -7.45 8.34
N SER A 332 -18.51 -6.16 8.55
CA SER A 332 -19.73 -5.59 9.10
C SER A 332 -20.61 -4.97 8.02
N THR A 333 -21.93 -5.13 8.15
CA THR A 333 -22.92 -4.45 7.30
C THR A 333 -23.06 -2.96 7.61
N ASP A 334 -22.50 -2.50 8.74
CA ASP A 334 -22.47 -1.09 9.14
C ASP A 334 -21.16 -0.41 8.76
N ALA A 335 -20.33 -1.06 7.92
CA ALA A 335 -19.06 -0.53 7.48
C ALA A 335 -19.25 0.73 6.63
N LYS A 336 -18.35 1.69 6.80
CA LYS A 336 -18.34 2.92 6.03
C LYS A 336 -16.95 3.23 5.51
N ALA A 337 -16.88 3.64 4.25
CA ALA A 337 -15.69 4.22 3.65
C ALA A 337 -15.79 5.74 3.64
N LEU A 338 -14.76 6.41 4.15
CA LEU A 338 -14.53 7.83 3.91
C LEU A 338 -13.55 7.96 2.75
N ILE A 339 -14.02 8.55 1.65
CA ILE A 339 -13.24 8.72 0.41
C ILE A 339 -12.89 10.19 0.27
N ILE A 340 -11.62 10.46 -0.01
CA ILE A 340 -11.06 11.79 -0.21
C ILE A 340 -10.53 11.87 -1.64
N ALA A 341 -11.04 12.82 -2.42
CA ALA A 341 -10.65 13.04 -3.81
C ALA A 341 -10.46 14.53 -4.08
N GLU A 342 -9.67 14.87 -5.10
CA GLU A 342 -9.58 16.26 -5.56
C GLU A 342 -10.97 16.76 -6.00
N THR A 343 -11.37 17.95 -5.54
CA THR A 343 -12.71 18.50 -5.73
C THR A 343 -13.11 18.57 -7.20
N ASN A 344 -12.16 18.86 -8.10
CA ASN A 344 -12.41 18.95 -9.54
C ASN A 344 -12.58 17.57 -10.22
N TYR A 345 -12.18 16.49 -9.56
CA TYR A 345 -12.21 15.14 -10.10
C TYR A 345 -13.08 14.16 -9.28
N ARG A 346 -13.71 14.63 -8.21
CA ARG A 346 -14.51 13.81 -7.27
C ARG A 346 -15.63 13.00 -7.94
N ASP A 347 -16.17 13.50 -9.04
CA ASP A 347 -17.24 12.85 -9.80
C ASP A 347 -16.71 11.73 -10.73
N SER A 348 -15.42 11.39 -10.62
CA SER A 348 -14.75 10.30 -11.35
C SER A 348 -14.23 9.19 -10.43
N VAL A 349 -14.73 9.12 -9.19
CA VAL A 349 -14.42 8.01 -8.28
C VAL A 349 -15.31 6.80 -8.61
N TYR A 350 -14.72 5.62 -8.68
CA TYR A 350 -15.42 4.37 -8.92
C TYR A 350 -15.40 3.48 -7.67
N ILE A 351 -16.51 2.79 -7.43
CA ILE A 351 -16.61 1.67 -6.50
C ILE A 351 -16.89 0.44 -7.36
N ASP A 352 -15.97 -0.52 -7.33
CA ASP A 352 -15.92 -1.63 -8.26
C ASP A 352 -15.96 -1.15 -9.73
N ASN A 353 -17.04 -1.42 -10.46
CA ASN A 353 -17.23 -0.96 -11.84
C ASN A 353 -18.21 0.22 -11.95
N ASP A 354 -18.80 0.64 -10.83
CA ASP A 354 -19.85 1.65 -10.81
C ASP A 354 -19.28 3.01 -10.40
N LEU A 355 -19.71 4.05 -11.12
CA LEU A 355 -19.35 5.41 -10.79
C LEU A 355 -20.04 5.84 -9.48
N LEU A 356 -19.29 6.44 -8.55
CA LEU A 356 -19.83 6.95 -7.31
C LEU A 356 -20.66 8.22 -7.56
N LEU A 357 -21.98 8.05 -7.64
CA LEU A 357 -22.94 9.14 -7.76
C LEU A 357 -23.44 9.55 -6.37
N SER A 358 -22.72 10.47 -5.71
CA SER A 358 -23.13 11.01 -4.41
C SER A 358 -23.25 12.53 -4.46
N THR A 359 -24.30 13.06 -3.86
CA THR A 359 -24.48 14.51 -3.63
C THR A 359 -23.90 14.98 -2.30
N GLU A 360 -23.45 14.04 -1.46
CA GLU A 360 -23.00 14.29 -0.08
C GLU A 360 -21.51 14.66 0.03
N TRP A 361 -20.88 15.04 -1.09
CA TRP A 361 -19.49 15.51 -1.07
C TRP A 361 -19.37 16.81 -0.26
N SER A 362 -18.51 16.81 0.74
CA SER A 362 -18.14 17.99 1.52
C SER A 362 -16.75 18.48 1.13
N THR A 363 -16.62 19.78 0.86
CA THR A 363 -15.30 20.38 0.57
C THR A 363 -14.45 20.42 1.82
N VAL A 364 -13.19 20.01 1.72
CA VAL A 364 -12.22 20.14 2.81
C VAL A 364 -11.63 21.54 2.78
N ALA A 365 -11.96 22.34 3.80
CA ALA A 365 -11.55 23.74 3.89
C ALA A 365 -10.03 23.91 3.73
N ASN A 366 -9.63 24.99 3.04
CA ASN A 366 -8.24 25.34 2.77
C ASN A 366 -7.44 24.26 2.00
N SER A 367 -8.12 23.45 1.20
CA SER A 367 -7.47 22.42 0.37
C SER A 367 -8.15 22.27 -0.99
N VAL A 368 -7.53 21.48 -1.87
CA VAL A 368 -8.09 21.09 -3.16
C VAL A 368 -8.99 19.85 -3.07
N TYR A 369 -9.22 19.31 -1.88
CA TYR A 369 -9.91 18.05 -1.68
C TYR A 369 -11.37 18.24 -1.25
N SER A 370 -12.17 17.23 -1.58
CA SER A 370 -13.48 16.98 -1.01
C SER A 370 -13.49 15.58 -0.40
N SER A 371 -14.35 15.36 0.59
CA SER A 371 -14.57 14.04 1.17
C SER A 371 -16.03 13.63 1.11
N VAL A 372 -16.29 12.34 0.98
CA VAL A 372 -17.62 11.75 1.03
C VAL A 372 -17.59 10.49 1.87
N LEU A 373 -18.70 10.22 2.54
CA LEU A 373 -18.89 9.02 3.31
C LEU A 373 -19.87 8.09 2.60
N VAL A 374 -19.47 6.84 2.39
CA VAL A 374 -20.24 5.83 1.68
C VAL A 374 -20.42 4.62 2.59
N SER A 375 -21.63 4.04 2.60
CA SER A 375 -21.89 2.79 3.32
C SER A 375 -21.47 1.63 2.45
N LEU A 376 -20.85 0.62 3.06
CA LEU A 376 -20.38 -0.58 2.38
C LEU A 376 -21.09 -1.79 2.96
N ASP A 377 -21.49 -2.72 2.10
CA ASP A 377 -22.18 -3.96 2.47
C ASP A 377 -21.27 -5.19 2.36
N ASN A 378 -20.21 -5.09 1.56
CA ASN A 378 -19.26 -6.17 1.33
C ASN A 378 -17.87 -5.62 0.95
N ILE A 379 -16.97 -6.52 0.58
CA ILE A 379 -15.65 -6.18 0.03
C ILE A 379 -15.85 -5.39 -1.26
N HIS A 380 -15.17 -4.25 -1.36
CA HIS A 380 -15.17 -3.41 -2.55
C HIS A 380 -13.76 -2.99 -2.94
N ILE A 381 -13.62 -2.54 -4.18
CA ILE A 381 -12.47 -1.80 -4.68
C ILE A 381 -12.89 -0.35 -4.87
N ILE A 382 -12.10 0.60 -4.37
CA ILE A 382 -12.35 2.02 -4.59
C ILE A 382 -11.17 2.59 -5.35
N TRP A 383 -11.42 3.19 -6.51
CA TRP A 383 -10.36 3.65 -7.40
C TRP A 383 -10.72 4.90 -8.19
N HIS A 384 -9.70 5.53 -8.78
CA HIS A 384 -9.83 6.72 -9.61
C HIS A 384 -9.00 6.59 -10.89
N PRO A 385 -9.53 6.98 -12.07
CA PRO A 385 -8.88 6.78 -13.38
C PRO A 385 -7.71 7.71 -13.70
N SER A 386 -7.50 8.80 -12.95
CA SER A 386 -6.61 9.90 -13.37
C SER A 386 -5.88 10.59 -12.21
N THR A 387 -6.44 10.58 -11.00
CA THR A 387 -5.82 11.17 -9.80
C THR A 387 -5.72 10.14 -8.67
N LYS A 388 -5.06 10.53 -7.58
CA LYS A 388 -4.94 9.72 -6.37
C LYS A 388 -6.01 10.15 -5.37
N ILE A 389 -6.49 9.17 -4.61
CA ILE A 389 -7.49 9.34 -3.56
C ILE A 389 -6.94 8.87 -2.22
N GLY A 390 -7.56 9.31 -1.13
CA GLY A 390 -7.37 8.74 0.20
C GLY A 390 -8.63 7.97 0.58
N VAL A 391 -8.48 6.75 1.10
CA VAL A 391 -9.62 5.93 1.53
C VAL A 391 -9.37 5.43 2.94
N TYR A 392 -10.33 5.69 3.83
CA TYR A 392 -10.38 5.14 5.17
C TYR A 392 -11.60 4.25 5.30
N VAL A 393 -11.48 3.20 6.10
CA VAL A 393 -12.54 2.22 6.35
C VAL A 393 -12.78 2.18 7.83
N PHE A 394 -14.03 2.36 8.23
CA PHE A 394 -14.47 2.29 9.61
C PHE A 394 -15.59 1.26 9.74
N GLU A 395 -15.41 0.35 10.67
CA GLU A 395 -16.41 -0.63 11.06
C GLU A 395 -16.82 -0.38 12.52
N LYS A 396 -17.92 -0.99 12.92
CA LYS A 396 -18.46 -0.84 14.27
C LYS A 396 -18.74 -2.19 14.89
N SER A 397 -18.14 -2.44 16.06
CA SER A 397 -18.58 -3.47 17.01
C SER A 397 -19.42 -2.80 18.11
N THR A 398 -18.95 -2.79 19.36
CA THR A 398 -19.38 -1.81 20.36
C THR A 398 -18.73 -0.45 20.12
N HIS A 399 -17.47 -0.44 19.66
CA HIS A 399 -16.70 0.74 19.35
C HIS A 399 -16.38 0.80 17.86
N VAL A 400 -16.06 2.01 17.38
CA VAL A 400 -15.57 2.19 16.01
C VAL A 400 -14.13 1.68 15.96
N TYR A 401 -13.80 0.92 14.92
CA TYR A 401 -12.43 0.52 14.64
C TYR A 401 -12.16 0.64 13.13
N GLY A 402 -10.90 0.56 12.75
CA GLY A 402 -10.46 0.69 11.36
C GLY A 402 -9.40 1.77 11.18
N GLY A 403 -9.25 2.27 9.96
CA GLY A 403 -8.18 3.17 9.59
C GLY A 403 -7.97 3.25 8.08
N PRO A 404 -6.75 3.51 7.61
CA PRO A 404 -6.43 3.51 6.18
C PRO A 404 -6.81 2.20 5.49
N ALA A 405 -7.44 2.31 4.32
CA ALA A 405 -7.71 1.16 3.45
C ALA A 405 -6.41 0.57 2.87
N ILE A 406 -6.50 -0.63 2.30
CA ILE A 406 -5.34 -1.32 1.73
C ILE A 406 -5.03 -0.73 0.35
N SER A 407 -3.89 -0.06 0.19
CA SER A 407 -3.44 0.47 -1.10
C SER A 407 -2.98 -0.66 -2.02
N LEU A 408 -3.59 -0.77 -3.21
CA LEU A 408 -3.22 -1.74 -4.25
C LEU A 408 -2.34 -1.15 -5.35
N SER A 409 -2.55 0.11 -5.72
CA SER A 409 -1.78 0.74 -6.79
C SER A 409 -1.92 2.24 -6.75
N ALA A 410 -0.78 2.91 -6.81
CA ALA A 410 -0.74 4.36 -6.78
C ALA A 410 -0.71 5.03 -8.14
N LYS A 411 -0.64 4.25 -9.22
CA LYS A 411 -0.71 4.77 -10.58
C LYS A 411 -2.18 4.71 -11.04
N PRO A 412 -2.81 5.86 -11.30
CA PRO A 412 -4.15 5.88 -11.89
C PRO A 412 -4.13 5.23 -13.27
N ASP A 413 -5.20 4.51 -13.59
CA ASP A 413 -5.41 3.85 -14.87
C ASP A 413 -6.87 4.04 -15.30
N PRO A 414 -7.14 4.59 -16.51
CA PRO A 414 -8.49 4.80 -16.99
C PRO A 414 -9.36 3.55 -17.11
N LEU A 415 -8.75 2.37 -17.19
CA LEU A 415 -9.45 1.10 -17.38
C LEU A 415 -9.83 0.40 -16.08
N GLY A 416 -9.32 0.83 -14.92
CA GLY A 416 -9.66 0.22 -13.64
C GLY A 416 -8.59 0.29 -12.58
N CYS A 417 -8.77 -0.50 -11.53
CA CYS A 417 -7.75 -0.73 -10.51
C CYS A 417 -6.58 -1.59 -11.04
N GLY A 418 -5.63 -0.99 -11.74
CA GLY A 418 -4.45 -1.67 -12.26
C GLY A 418 -3.40 -1.94 -11.17
N PHE A 419 -3.22 -3.21 -10.77
CA PHE A 419 -2.17 -3.62 -9.81
C PHE A 419 -0.89 -4.11 -10.49
N VAL A 420 -0.98 -4.45 -11.78
CA VAL A 420 0.17 -4.49 -12.69
C VAL A 420 -0.05 -3.39 -13.70
N THR A 421 0.91 -2.48 -13.79
CA THR A 421 0.84 -1.38 -14.77
C THR A 421 1.41 -1.85 -16.10
N ALA A 422 0.77 -1.45 -17.21
CA ALA A 422 1.34 -1.68 -18.53
C ALA A 422 2.73 -1.04 -18.61
N LYS A 423 3.70 -1.80 -19.10
CA LYS A 423 5.09 -1.35 -19.14
C LYS A 423 5.80 -1.82 -20.40
N PHE A 424 6.54 -0.91 -21.00
CA PHE A 424 7.43 -1.18 -22.12
C PHE A 424 8.88 -1.21 -21.63
N ASP A 425 9.59 -2.28 -21.97
CA ASP A 425 11.01 -2.45 -21.69
C ASP A 425 11.78 -2.60 -23.00
N ILE A 426 12.70 -1.67 -23.27
CA ILE A 426 13.55 -1.74 -24.45
C ILE A 426 14.80 -2.54 -24.10
N ILE A 427 14.96 -3.68 -24.76
CA ILE A 427 16.09 -4.57 -24.54
C ILE A 427 17.21 -4.14 -25.47
N VAL A 428 18.21 -3.50 -24.87
CA VAL A 428 19.32 -2.87 -25.59
C VAL A 428 20.34 -3.87 -26.13
N THR A 429 20.32 -5.12 -25.65
CA THR A 429 21.19 -6.20 -26.12
C THR A 429 20.63 -6.81 -27.40
N PRO A 430 21.31 -6.70 -28.55
CA PRO A 430 20.77 -7.19 -29.81
C PRO A 430 20.70 -8.72 -29.86
N GLN A 431 19.53 -9.23 -30.24
CA GLN A 431 19.18 -10.66 -30.28
C GLN A 431 18.44 -10.98 -31.58
N THR A 432 18.39 -12.26 -31.95
CA THR A 432 17.50 -12.72 -33.02
C THR A 432 16.04 -12.63 -32.57
N TRP A 433 15.10 -12.62 -33.51
CA TRP A 433 13.67 -12.58 -33.18
C TRP A 433 13.23 -13.69 -32.20
N PRO A 434 13.58 -14.98 -32.40
CA PRO A 434 13.18 -16.04 -31.46
C PRO A 434 13.84 -15.88 -30.08
N GLU A 435 15.11 -15.44 -30.02
CA GLU A 435 15.79 -15.16 -28.74
C GLU A 435 15.11 -13.99 -28.01
N SER A 436 14.75 -12.91 -28.72
CA SER A 436 14.02 -11.78 -28.15
C SER A 436 12.63 -12.17 -27.65
N HIS A 437 11.90 -13.00 -28.40
CA HIS A 437 10.59 -13.51 -27.98
C HIS A 437 10.70 -14.32 -26.68
N GLN A 438 11.64 -15.27 -26.62
CA GLN A 438 11.88 -16.08 -25.42
C GLN A 438 12.38 -15.23 -24.25
N TYR A 439 13.24 -14.24 -24.52
CA TYR A 439 13.73 -13.33 -23.49
C TYR A 439 12.60 -12.47 -22.91
N CYS A 440 11.76 -11.87 -23.76
CA CYS A 440 10.61 -11.09 -23.29
C CYS A 440 9.61 -11.93 -22.50
N MET A 441 9.39 -13.20 -22.85
CA MET A 441 8.57 -14.11 -22.05
C MET A 441 9.17 -14.41 -20.66
N LEU A 442 10.48 -14.27 -20.49
CA LEU A 442 11.15 -14.52 -19.21
C LEU A 442 11.09 -13.30 -18.27
N ILE A 443 11.25 -12.10 -18.82
CA ILE A 443 11.36 -10.86 -18.03
C ILE A 443 10.07 -10.02 -17.98
N SER A 444 9.10 -10.34 -18.83
CA SER A 444 7.86 -9.60 -19.06
C SER A 444 6.76 -10.58 -19.52
N ASP A 445 5.69 -10.10 -20.15
CA ASP A 445 4.63 -10.98 -20.69
C ASP A 445 4.91 -11.38 -22.15
N GLU A 446 5.40 -10.44 -22.98
CA GLU A 446 5.57 -10.71 -24.42
C GLU A 446 6.52 -9.75 -25.15
N LEU A 447 6.90 -10.14 -26.38
CA LEU A 447 7.46 -9.22 -27.36
C LEU A 447 6.33 -8.32 -27.90
N PHE A 448 6.49 -7.01 -27.80
CA PHE A 448 5.42 -6.05 -28.06
C PHE A 448 4.91 -6.16 -29.49
N SER A 449 3.57 -6.24 -29.63
CA SER A 449 2.88 -6.32 -30.91
C SER A 449 1.77 -5.27 -30.95
N PRO A 450 1.96 -4.13 -31.64
CA PRO A 450 0.95 -3.09 -31.69
C PRO A 450 -0.34 -3.64 -32.30
N SER A 451 -1.46 -3.52 -31.58
CA SER A 451 -2.75 -4.10 -31.97
C SER A 451 -3.71 -3.07 -32.55
N ASN A 452 -3.39 -1.79 -32.47
CA ASN A 452 -4.18 -0.66 -32.97
C ASN A 452 -3.28 0.59 -33.14
N GLU A 453 -3.87 1.69 -33.62
CA GLU A 453 -3.17 2.96 -33.84
C GLU A 453 -2.65 3.60 -32.54
N ALA A 454 -3.39 3.49 -31.42
CA ALA A 454 -2.97 4.04 -30.13
C ALA A 454 -1.74 3.31 -29.58
N ASP A 455 -1.70 1.97 -29.67
CA ASP A 455 -0.55 1.15 -29.28
C ASP A 455 0.71 1.55 -30.09
N GLN A 456 0.54 1.79 -31.39
CA GLN A 456 1.64 2.23 -32.27
C GLN A 456 2.13 3.63 -31.88
N ALA A 457 1.21 4.56 -31.63
CA ALA A 457 1.53 5.92 -31.23
C ALA A 457 2.23 5.96 -29.86
N GLU A 458 1.79 5.15 -28.90
CA GLU A 458 2.43 5.02 -27.59
C GLU A 458 3.86 4.48 -27.71
N MET A 459 4.05 3.40 -28.48
CA MET A 459 5.38 2.86 -28.76
C MET A 459 6.28 3.92 -29.40
N ALA A 460 5.81 4.61 -30.44
CA ALA A 460 6.58 5.66 -31.11
C ALA A 460 6.97 6.78 -30.13
N HIS A 461 6.03 7.23 -29.28
CA HIS A 461 6.30 8.24 -28.26
C HIS A 461 7.39 7.78 -27.26
N ILE A 462 7.32 6.53 -26.79
CA ILE A 462 8.31 5.95 -25.87
C ILE A 462 9.68 5.87 -26.52
N LEU A 463 9.76 5.37 -27.76
CA LEU A 463 11.00 5.25 -28.51
C LEU A 463 11.63 6.63 -28.78
N ASN A 464 10.82 7.63 -29.12
CA ASN A 464 11.25 9.02 -29.32
C ASN A 464 11.83 9.65 -28.05
N ASN A 465 11.12 9.52 -26.92
CA ASN A 465 11.60 10.04 -25.64
C ASN A 465 12.91 9.38 -25.19
N LYS A 466 13.17 8.15 -25.64
CA LYS A 466 14.42 7.41 -25.40
C LYS A 466 15.51 7.69 -26.45
N GLY A 467 15.23 8.53 -27.45
CA GLY A 467 16.18 8.87 -28.52
C GLY A 467 16.53 7.68 -29.41
N MET A 468 15.61 6.71 -29.56
CA MET A 468 15.86 5.51 -30.36
C MET A 468 15.93 5.85 -31.85
N ASN A 469 17.02 5.42 -32.49
CA ASN A 469 17.31 5.67 -33.91
C ASN A 469 17.76 4.39 -34.66
N GLU A 470 17.48 3.22 -34.08
CA GLU A 470 17.82 1.91 -34.63
C GLU A 470 16.56 1.08 -34.87
N ARG A 471 16.71 -0.07 -35.56
CA ARG A 471 15.64 -1.03 -35.76
C ARG A 471 15.37 -1.84 -34.50
N LEU A 472 14.10 -2.12 -34.22
CA LEU A 472 13.70 -2.95 -33.08
C LEU A 472 12.75 -4.07 -33.49
N TRP A 473 12.89 -5.23 -32.86
CA TRP A 473 11.95 -6.33 -32.99
C TRP A 473 10.60 -6.01 -32.36
N ILE A 474 9.54 -6.38 -33.07
CA ILE A 474 8.16 -6.49 -32.58
C ILE A 474 7.67 -7.92 -32.72
N GLY A 475 6.64 -8.30 -31.98
CA GLY A 475 6.09 -9.66 -31.94
C GLY A 475 5.24 -10.03 -33.15
N VAL A 476 5.56 -9.53 -34.34
CA VAL A 476 4.83 -9.85 -35.58
C VAL A 476 5.68 -10.78 -36.44
N ARG A 477 5.08 -11.89 -36.88
CA ARG A 477 5.76 -12.96 -37.61
C ARG A 477 4.87 -13.52 -38.71
N ARG A 478 5.51 -14.02 -39.77
CA ARG A 478 4.85 -14.69 -40.89
C ARG A 478 4.77 -16.19 -40.67
N SER A 479 3.62 -16.79 -41.00
CA SER A 479 3.38 -18.23 -40.96
C SER A 479 4.25 -18.97 -41.97
N LEU A 480 4.91 -20.05 -41.54
CA LEU A 480 5.70 -20.90 -42.45
C LEU A 480 4.81 -21.71 -43.40
N MET A 481 3.52 -21.91 -43.08
CA MET A 481 2.61 -22.72 -43.87
C MET A 481 1.76 -21.87 -44.82
N THR A 482 1.18 -20.78 -44.33
CA THR A 482 0.21 -19.97 -45.10
C THR A 482 0.82 -18.69 -45.66
N LEU A 483 2.01 -18.30 -45.19
CA LEU A 483 2.64 -17.00 -45.47
C LEU A 483 1.85 -15.77 -44.98
N ASP A 484 0.79 -15.98 -44.20
CA ASP A 484 0.06 -14.88 -43.55
C ASP A 484 0.83 -14.33 -42.36
N TRP A 485 0.68 -13.03 -42.12
CA TRP A 485 1.22 -12.38 -40.93
C TRP A 485 0.28 -12.56 -39.74
N TYR A 486 0.88 -12.84 -38.58
CA TYR A 486 0.18 -12.98 -37.31
C TYR A 486 0.96 -12.27 -36.21
N GLN A 487 0.27 -11.93 -35.12
CA GLN A 487 0.92 -11.42 -33.91
C GLN A 487 1.18 -12.59 -32.95
N GLN A 488 2.41 -12.70 -32.47
CA GLN A 488 2.85 -13.65 -31.45
C GLN A 488 2.69 -12.97 -30.09
N LYS A 489 1.62 -13.34 -29.39
CA LYS A 489 1.29 -12.79 -28.08
C LYS A 489 1.54 -13.83 -26.99
N GLY A 490 2.64 -13.68 -26.24
CA GLY A 490 3.17 -14.75 -25.40
C GLY A 490 3.43 -16.02 -26.23
N GLU A 491 2.90 -17.16 -25.80
CA GLU A 491 3.00 -18.44 -26.54
C GLU A 491 1.97 -18.60 -27.66
N SER A 492 0.97 -17.73 -27.74
CA SER A 492 -0.16 -17.89 -28.67
C SER A 492 -0.02 -17.03 -29.91
N SER A 493 -0.23 -17.64 -31.08
CA SER A 493 -0.40 -16.92 -32.34
C SER A 493 -1.83 -16.39 -32.45
N ASN A 494 -1.98 -15.11 -32.79
CA ASN A 494 -3.27 -14.43 -32.90
C ASN A 494 -3.39 -13.74 -34.27
N SER A 495 -4.63 -13.48 -34.72
CA SER A 495 -4.87 -12.68 -35.92
C SER A 495 -4.19 -11.32 -35.82
N LEU A 496 -3.76 -10.73 -36.94
CA LEU A 496 -3.13 -9.42 -36.99
C LEU A 496 -4.17 -8.35 -37.40
N PRO A 497 -4.84 -7.68 -36.44
CA PRO A 497 -5.95 -6.74 -36.74
C PRO A 497 -5.48 -5.38 -37.26
N TYR A 498 -4.21 -5.05 -37.06
CA TYR A 498 -3.62 -3.75 -37.34
C TYR A 498 -2.24 -3.93 -37.96
N THR A 499 -1.89 -3.04 -38.89
CA THR A 499 -0.57 -3.01 -39.52
C THR A 499 -0.16 -1.59 -39.82
N GLN A 500 1.12 -1.27 -39.62
CA GLN A 500 1.69 0.03 -39.99
C GLN A 500 2.95 -0.16 -40.85
N TRP A 501 2.80 -0.90 -41.96
CA TRP A 501 3.90 -1.21 -42.87
C TRP A 501 4.46 0.04 -43.55
N GLY A 502 5.78 0.05 -43.72
CA GLY A 502 6.48 1.06 -44.50
C GLY A 502 6.16 0.99 -46.00
N THR A 503 6.63 1.99 -46.73
CA THR A 503 6.46 2.03 -48.19
C THR A 503 7.09 0.80 -48.84
N ARG A 504 6.29 0.00 -49.56
CA ARG A 504 6.65 -1.28 -50.20
C ARG A 504 6.82 -2.48 -49.24
N GLU A 505 6.30 -2.36 -48.03
CA GLU A 505 6.21 -3.47 -47.08
C GLU A 505 4.75 -3.96 -46.94
N PRO A 506 4.51 -5.22 -46.55
CA PRO A 506 5.51 -6.24 -46.25
C PRO A 506 6.13 -6.81 -47.54
N GLY A 507 7.46 -6.98 -47.56
CA GLY A 507 8.19 -7.62 -48.65
C GLY A 507 7.87 -9.11 -48.83
N ASP A 508 8.40 -9.73 -49.88
CA ASP A 508 8.22 -11.17 -50.14
C ASP A 508 8.84 -12.05 -49.04
N ALA A 509 8.38 -13.31 -48.92
CA ALA A 509 8.83 -14.22 -47.85
C ALA A 509 10.34 -14.50 -47.88
N VAL A 510 10.97 -14.32 -49.05
CA VAL A 510 12.42 -14.44 -49.25
C VAL A 510 13.18 -13.30 -48.55
N MET A 511 12.56 -12.13 -48.39
CA MET A 511 13.16 -10.97 -47.73
C MET A 511 13.16 -11.10 -46.21
N GLY A 512 12.26 -11.91 -45.66
CA GLY A 512 12.19 -12.18 -44.22
C GLY A 512 10.85 -12.74 -43.79
N MET A 513 10.81 -13.25 -42.56
CA MET A 513 9.61 -13.85 -41.96
C MET A 513 9.22 -13.18 -40.64
N CYS A 514 9.95 -12.15 -40.22
CA CYS A 514 9.73 -11.43 -38.96
C CYS A 514 9.62 -9.94 -39.26
N ALA A 515 8.87 -9.21 -38.42
CA ALA A 515 8.73 -7.77 -38.57
C ALA A 515 9.61 -7.02 -37.56
N SER A 516 10.23 -5.95 -38.02
CA SER A 516 10.87 -4.96 -37.16
C SER A 516 10.28 -3.58 -37.42
N VAL A 517 10.45 -2.67 -36.48
CA VAL A 517 10.16 -1.25 -36.67
C VAL A 517 11.44 -0.48 -36.93
N PHE A 518 11.37 0.58 -37.72
CA PHE A 518 12.52 1.44 -38.04
C PHE A 518 12.15 2.92 -37.93
N PRO A 519 13.10 3.79 -37.53
CA PRO A 519 12.85 5.23 -37.49
C PRO A 519 12.69 5.79 -38.91
N ASN A 520 11.62 6.54 -39.13
CA ASN A 520 11.31 7.27 -40.35
C ASN A 520 11.30 8.79 -40.07
N PRO A 521 11.24 9.68 -41.07
CA PRO A 521 11.30 11.13 -40.84
C PRO A 521 10.25 11.69 -39.88
N SER A 522 9.05 11.09 -39.85
CA SER A 522 7.97 11.45 -38.91
C SER A 522 8.16 10.85 -37.52
N MET A 523 9.13 9.95 -37.36
CA MET A 523 9.41 9.19 -36.15
C MET A 523 8.19 8.45 -35.58
N ASP A 524 7.35 7.91 -36.46
CA ASP A 524 6.17 7.10 -36.15
C ASP A 524 6.46 5.58 -36.19
N PHE A 525 7.70 5.19 -36.54
CA PHE A 525 8.25 3.84 -36.47
C PHE A 525 7.49 2.80 -37.30
N LEU A 526 7.50 2.99 -38.62
CA LEU A 526 6.89 2.06 -39.59
C LEU A 526 7.52 0.66 -39.54
N TRP A 527 6.74 -0.34 -39.95
CA TRP A 527 7.14 -1.74 -39.91
C TRP A 527 7.83 -2.15 -41.21
N GLU A 528 8.84 -3.01 -41.13
CA GLU A 528 9.53 -3.60 -42.29
C GLU A 528 9.72 -5.11 -42.11
N THR A 529 9.89 -5.82 -43.21
CA THR A 529 10.19 -7.25 -43.23
C THR A 529 11.68 -7.48 -43.02
N THR A 530 12.03 -8.29 -42.02
CA THR A 530 13.43 -8.54 -41.64
C THR A 530 13.68 -10.05 -41.47
N PRO A 531 14.86 -10.56 -41.89
CA PRO A 531 15.26 -11.94 -41.60
C PRO A 531 15.29 -12.18 -40.09
N CYS A 532 14.59 -13.21 -39.62
CA CYS A 532 14.43 -13.49 -38.18
C CYS A 532 15.77 -13.71 -37.44
N CYS A 533 16.84 -14.08 -38.15
CA CYS A 533 18.18 -14.29 -37.61
C CYS A 533 19.00 -12.99 -37.46
N THR A 534 18.47 -11.85 -37.89
CA THR A 534 19.12 -10.54 -37.69
C THR A 534 19.18 -10.22 -36.19
N LYS A 535 20.31 -9.70 -35.72
CA LYS A 535 20.45 -9.28 -34.33
C LYS A 535 19.98 -7.83 -34.16
N LEU A 536 18.82 -7.63 -33.56
CA LEU A 536 18.23 -6.32 -33.28
C LEU A 536 17.91 -6.18 -31.79
N LYS A 537 17.80 -4.94 -31.33
CA LYS A 537 17.16 -4.62 -30.05
C LYS A 537 15.69 -5.01 -30.10
N SER A 538 15.03 -5.14 -28.96
CA SER A 538 13.62 -5.57 -28.92
C SER A 538 12.82 -4.77 -27.91
N ILE A 539 11.49 -4.80 -28.07
CA ILE A 539 10.54 -4.12 -27.20
C ILE A 539 9.75 -5.20 -26.49
N CYS A 540 9.97 -5.39 -25.19
CA CYS A 540 9.12 -6.24 -24.37
C CYS A 540 7.95 -5.43 -23.80
N TYR A 541 6.83 -6.09 -23.59
CA TYR A 541 5.60 -5.50 -23.07
C TYR A 541 5.01 -6.34 -21.95
N THR A 542 4.81 -5.69 -20.79
CA THR A 542 4.03 -6.24 -19.67
C THR A 542 2.63 -5.69 -19.79
N ARG A 543 1.63 -6.56 -19.82
CA ARG A 543 0.22 -6.17 -19.90
C ARG A 543 -0.27 -5.66 -18.54
N ALA A 544 -1.09 -4.62 -18.58
CA ALA A 544 -1.81 -4.22 -17.39
C ALA A 544 -2.70 -5.36 -16.88
N LYS A 545 -2.77 -5.51 -15.56
CA LYS A 545 -3.69 -6.44 -14.90
C LYS A 545 -4.51 -5.67 -13.90
N TYR A 546 -5.82 -5.86 -14.00
CA TYR A 546 -6.82 -5.13 -13.23
C TYR A 546 -7.40 -6.04 -12.16
N PHE A 547 -7.49 -5.51 -10.96
CA PHE A 547 -8.04 -6.25 -9.84
C PHE A 547 -9.54 -6.38 -10.04
N THR A 548 -10.06 -7.60 -9.93
CA THR A 548 -11.49 -7.89 -10.04
C THR A 548 -11.92 -8.70 -8.83
N ILE A 549 -13.07 -8.34 -8.25
CA ILE A 549 -13.68 -9.14 -7.18
C ILE A 549 -14.38 -10.32 -7.85
N SER A 550 -14.02 -11.53 -7.45
CA SER A 550 -14.72 -12.73 -7.92
C SER A 550 -16.07 -12.85 -7.22
N ASN A 551 -17.16 -12.55 -7.94
CA ASN A 551 -18.53 -12.75 -7.48
C ASN A 551 -19.02 -14.16 -7.85
N ASP A 552 -19.06 -15.07 -6.88
CA ASP A 552 -19.80 -16.32 -7.06
C ASP A 552 -21.30 -16.08 -6.82
N SER A 553 -21.99 -15.72 -7.90
CA SER A 553 -23.42 -15.95 -8.08
C SER A 553 -23.69 -16.79 -9.34
N ASN A 554 -22.86 -17.81 -9.58
CA ASN A 554 -23.23 -18.92 -10.47
C ASN A 554 -22.81 -20.25 -9.85
N GLY A 555 -23.70 -20.78 -8.99
CA GLY A 555 -23.68 -22.18 -8.65
C GLY A 555 -23.73 -23.03 -9.91
N SER A 556 -22.87 -24.06 -9.94
CA SER A 556 -23.09 -25.35 -10.58
C SER A 556 -24.32 -25.44 -11.49
N LYS A 557 -24.16 -25.09 -12.76
CA LYS A 557 -24.83 -25.85 -13.84
C LYS A 557 -23.80 -26.80 -14.42
N GLU A 558 -23.68 -27.97 -13.79
CA GLU A 558 -23.37 -29.18 -14.54
C GLU A 558 -24.35 -29.25 -15.71
N SER A 559 -23.87 -29.06 -16.93
CA SER A 559 -24.58 -29.53 -18.11
C SER A 559 -24.47 -31.05 -18.12
N LYS A 560 -25.46 -31.70 -17.53
CA LYS A 560 -25.86 -33.02 -17.98
C LYS A 560 -26.47 -32.92 -19.38
N ASP A 561 -26.21 -33.96 -20.16
CA ASP A 561 -26.89 -34.38 -21.39
C ASP A 561 -26.44 -33.72 -22.71
N ALA A 562 -25.50 -34.34 -23.43
CA ALA A 562 -25.77 -35.38 -24.45
C ALA A 562 -24.46 -35.98 -24.99
#